data_AF-A8DVA5-F1
#
_entry.id   AF-A8DVA5-F1
#
_cell.length_a   1.000
_cell.length_b   1.000
_cell.length_c   1.000
_cell.angle_alpha   90.00
_cell.angle_beta   90.00
_cell.angle_gamma   90.00
#
_symmetry.space_group_name_H-M   'P 1'
#
loop_
_entity.id
_entity.type
_entity.pdbx_description
1 polymer ?
#
loop_
_entity_poly.entity_id
_entity_poly.type
_entity_poly.pdbx_seq_one_letter_code
_entity_poly.pdbx_strand_id
1 'polypeptide(L)'
;MVNAQQRVGLSLGELSASVSTAAVLDEVSSQNLKRTFTLFSEALTSSKESYEVMSANDENTLGFTMDLYSKYMDSAKDMLFRRTCKLVEFENASKALEKAKPQKKDQCEQAKKEAEDAYTEITDLASTEMSRFNRQRVLSLQSAMVQYAESRIKNGRDTYAVLLKLLNYVKKADHS
;
A
#
# COMPACT_ATOMS: atom_id res chain seq x y z
N MET A 1 -6.69 3.13 4.06
CA MET A 1 -6.60 2.66 5.47
C MET A 1 -5.54 3.45 6.23
N VAL A 2 -4.27 3.43 5.79
CA VAL A 2 -3.15 4.23 6.33
C VAL A 2 -3.53 5.71 6.50
N ASN A 3 -4.03 6.37 5.45
CA ASN A 3 -4.47 7.78 5.53
C ASN A 3 -5.55 8.05 6.60
N ALA A 4 -6.44 7.09 6.86
CA ALA A 4 -7.46 7.25 7.90
C ALA A 4 -6.84 7.15 9.30
N GLN A 5 -5.86 6.26 9.48
CA GLN A 5 -5.11 6.11 10.74
C GLN A 5 -4.28 7.36 11.04
N GLN A 6 -3.59 7.91 10.03
CA GLN A 6 -2.85 9.16 10.14
C GLN A 6 -3.76 10.33 10.51
N ARG A 7 -4.94 10.43 9.88
CA ARG A 7 -5.94 11.45 10.23
C ARG A 7 -6.40 11.34 11.68
N VAL A 8 -6.68 10.12 12.16
CA VAL A 8 -7.07 9.90 13.56
C VAL A 8 -5.92 10.27 14.50
N GLY A 9 -4.68 9.86 14.19
CA GLY A 9 -3.50 10.25 14.96
C GLY A 9 -3.31 11.78 15.04
N LEU A 10 -3.51 12.48 13.93
CA LEU A 10 -3.46 13.94 13.87
C LEU A 10 -4.51 14.58 14.80
N SER A 11 -5.78 14.17 14.68
CA SER A 11 -6.86 14.68 15.53
C SER A 11 -6.66 14.38 17.01
N LEU A 12 -6.09 13.23 17.36
CA LEU A 12 -5.72 12.91 18.75
C LEU A 12 -4.61 13.83 19.27
N GLY A 13 -3.65 14.19 18.42
CA GLY A 13 -2.61 15.15 18.75
C GLY A 13 -3.16 16.56 18.99
N GLU A 14 -4.04 17.03 18.11
CA GLU A 14 -4.71 18.33 18.25
C GLU A 14 -5.55 18.41 19.53
N LEU A 15 -6.28 17.33 19.84
CA LEU A 15 -7.07 17.24 21.07
C LEU A 15 -6.17 17.22 22.30
N SER A 16 -5.08 16.43 22.28
CA SER A 16 -4.10 16.37 23.38
C SER A 16 -3.51 17.74 23.70
N ALA A 17 -3.11 18.50 22.67
CA ALA A 17 -2.59 19.85 22.83
C ALA A 17 -3.64 20.79 23.43
N SER A 18 -4.89 20.70 22.96
CA SER A 18 -6.00 21.53 23.44
C SER A 18 -6.30 21.26 24.91
N VAL A 19 -6.37 19.98 25.31
CA VAL A 19 -6.59 19.55 26.70
C VAL A 19 -5.43 19.98 27.60
N SER A 20 -4.19 19.81 27.15
CA SER A 20 -3.00 20.22 27.92
C SER A 20 -2.99 21.73 28.16
N THR A 21 -3.40 22.51 27.16
CA THR A 21 -3.49 23.97 27.26
C THR A 21 -4.60 24.38 28.24
N ALA A 22 -5.77 23.73 28.19
CA ALA A 22 -6.86 23.98 29.12
C ALA A 22 -6.48 23.69 30.58
N ALA A 23 -5.63 22.67 30.83
CA ALA A 23 -5.13 22.35 32.17
C ALA A 23 -4.29 23.47 32.81
N VAL A 24 -3.65 24.30 31.99
CA VAL A 24 -2.74 25.38 32.43
C VAL A 24 -3.47 26.71 32.58
N LEU A 25 -4.38 27.03 31.66
CA LEU A 25 -5.01 28.36 31.56
C LEU A 25 -6.13 28.60 32.58
N ASP A 26 -6.67 27.56 33.21
CA ASP A 26 -7.79 27.71 34.12
C ASP A 26 -7.31 27.99 35.56
N GLU A 27 -7.30 29.26 35.93
CA GLU A 27 -6.90 29.71 37.28
C GLU A 27 -7.93 29.32 38.36
N VAL A 28 -9.17 29.01 37.97
CA VAL A 28 -10.29 28.75 38.88
C VAL A 28 -10.48 27.26 39.18
N SER A 29 -9.98 26.36 38.31
CA SER A 29 -10.17 24.93 38.53
C SER A 29 -9.33 24.33 39.65
N SER A 30 -9.92 23.30 40.26
CA SER A 30 -9.28 22.51 41.30
C SER A 30 -8.02 21.82 40.77
N GLN A 31 -7.05 21.62 41.66
CA GLN A 31 -5.83 20.85 41.36
C GLN A 31 -6.15 19.44 40.82
N ASN A 32 -7.27 18.85 41.26
CA ASN A 32 -7.75 17.56 40.79
C ASN A 32 -8.18 17.60 39.30
N LEU A 33 -8.85 18.67 38.87
CA LEU A 33 -9.23 18.83 37.47
C LEU A 33 -8.01 19.02 36.57
N LYS A 34 -7.05 19.84 37.00
CA LYS A 34 -5.77 20.06 36.28
C LYS A 34 -5.02 18.74 36.10
N ARG A 35 -4.87 17.97 37.19
CA ARG A 35 -4.27 16.63 37.16
C ARG A 35 -4.99 15.67 36.22
N THR A 36 -6.32 15.69 36.24
CA THR A 36 -7.14 14.83 35.36
C THR A 36 -6.95 15.19 33.89
N PHE A 37 -6.90 16.48 33.55
CA PHE A 37 -6.65 16.93 32.18
C PHE A 37 -5.24 16.55 31.70
N THR A 38 -4.22 16.66 32.56
CA THR A 38 -2.87 16.18 32.22
C THR A 38 -2.84 14.68 31.95
N LEU A 39 -3.45 13.86 32.82
CA LEU A 39 -3.52 12.40 32.59
C LEU A 39 -4.30 12.06 31.31
N PHE A 40 -5.36 12.80 31.02
CA PHE A 40 -6.15 12.60 29.81
C PHE A 40 -5.38 13.00 28.55
N SER A 41 -4.64 14.10 28.56
CA SER A 41 -3.82 14.51 27.42
C SER A 41 -2.67 13.53 27.17
N GLU A 42 -2.04 13.00 28.22
CA GLU A 42 -1.06 11.91 28.10
C GLU A 42 -1.67 10.68 27.42
N ALA A 43 -2.91 10.29 27.77
CA ALA A 43 -3.60 9.18 27.12
C ALA A 43 -3.93 9.41 25.65
N LEU A 44 -4.28 10.64 25.28
CA LEU A 44 -4.48 11.04 23.90
C LEU A 44 -3.17 10.98 23.11
N THR A 45 -2.06 11.44 23.71
CA THR A 45 -0.72 11.36 23.10
C THR A 45 -0.28 9.91 22.89
N SER A 46 -0.42 9.04 23.89
CA SER A 46 -0.10 7.60 23.73
C SER A 46 -0.99 6.91 22.70
N SER A 47 -2.26 7.32 22.60
CA SER A 47 -3.16 6.82 21.56
C SER A 47 -2.72 7.30 20.17
N LYS A 48 -2.32 8.56 20.02
CA LYS A 48 -1.74 9.09 18.78
C LYS A 48 -0.52 8.27 18.36
N GLU A 49 0.45 8.07 19.25
CA GLU A 49 1.67 7.31 18.97
C GLU A 49 1.34 5.88 18.51
N SER A 50 0.33 5.26 19.12
CA SER A 50 -0.17 3.95 18.68
C SER A 50 -0.69 3.97 17.24
N TYR A 51 -1.42 5.02 16.83
CA TYR A 51 -1.89 5.19 15.46
C TYR A 51 -0.74 5.44 14.47
N GLU A 52 0.29 6.17 14.88
CA GLU A 52 1.49 6.41 14.05
C GLU A 52 2.27 5.11 13.80
N VAL A 53 2.53 4.34 14.86
CA VAL A 53 3.18 3.02 14.75
C VAL A 53 2.34 2.07 13.91
N MET A 54 1.02 2.08 14.09
CA MET A 54 0.10 1.26 13.31
C MET A 54 0.09 1.64 11.83
N SER A 55 0.05 2.94 11.53
CA SER A 55 0.15 3.43 10.16
C SER A 55 1.45 2.99 9.49
N ALA A 56 2.58 3.18 10.17
CA ALA A 56 3.90 2.82 9.65
C ALA A 56 4.01 1.30 9.40
N ASN A 57 3.54 0.47 10.33
CA ASN A 57 3.60 -0.98 10.15
C ASN A 57 2.64 -1.45 9.04
N ASP A 58 1.43 -0.90 8.96
CA ASP A 58 0.45 -1.25 7.93
C ASP A 58 0.99 -0.90 6.53
N GLU A 59 1.72 0.22 6.40
CA GLU A 59 2.42 0.63 5.19
C GLU A 59 3.60 -0.30 4.86
N ASN A 60 4.46 -0.61 5.84
CA ASN A 60 5.66 -1.44 5.64
C ASN A 60 5.36 -2.93 5.41
N THR A 61 4.15 -3.40 5.73
CA THR A 61 3.74 -4.80 5.54
C THR A 61 2.92 -4.97 4.26
N LEU A 62 1.59 -4.86 4.37
CA LEU A 62 0.69 -5.06 3.24
C LEU A 62 0.73 -3.89 2.26
N GLY A 63 0.88 -2.66 2.74
CA GLY A 63 0.91 -1.46 1.90
C GLY A 63 1.96 -1.52 0.79
N PHE A 64 3.21 -1.80 1.16
CA PHE A 64 4.34 -1.94 0.23
C PHE A 64 4.08 -3.01 -0.84
N THR A 65 3.53 -4.17 -0.43
CA THR A 65 3.25 -5.27 -1.35
C THR A 65 2.15 -4.90 -2.35
N MET A 66 1.13 -4.15 -1.92
CA MET A 66 0.06 -3.67 -2.80
C MET A 66 0.57 -2.62 -3.80
N ASP A 67 1.42 -1.69 -3.37
CA ASP A 67 2.04 -0.70 -4.26
C ASP A 67 2.91 -1.38 -5.33
N LEU A 68 3.77 -2.32 -4.91
CA LEU A 68 4.58 -3.10 -5.83
C LEU A 68 3.71 -3.88 -6.82
N TYR A 69 2.64 -4.51 -6.33
CA TYR A 69 1.71 -5.25 -7.17
C TYR A 69 1.01 -4.36 -8.20
N SER A 70 0.59 -3.14 -7.82
CA SER A 70 0.00 -2.17 -8.76
C SER A 70 0.97 -1.81 -9.88
N LYS A 71 2.22 -1.49 -9.54
CA LYS A 71 3.27 -1.15 -10.53
C LYS A 71 3.54 -2.30 -11.50
N TYR A 72 3.57 -3.54 -11.01
CA TYR A 72 3.69 -4.72 -11.88
C TYR A 72 2.47 -4.91 -12.79
N MET A 73 1.25 -4.66 -12.30
CA MET A 73 0.06 -4.73 -13.16
C MET A 73 0.11 -3.70 -14.29
N ASP A 74 0.57 -2.48 -14.02
CA ASP A 74 0.73 -1.45 -15.04
C ASP A 74 1.79 -1.85 -16.08
N SER A 75 2.93 -2.40 -15.64
CA SER A 75 3.97 -2.91 -16.53
C SER A 75 3.49 -4.10 -17.37
N ALA A 76 2.75 -5.03 -16.78
CA ALA A 76 2.15 -6.16 -17.49
C ALA A 76 1.14 -5.68 -18.55
N LYS A 77 0.32 -4.67 -18.22
CA LYS A 77 -0.62 -4.05 -19.14
C LYS A 77 0.10 -3.42 -20.34
N ASP A 78 1.16 -2.65 -20.10
CA ASP A 78 1.97 -2.04 -21.18
C ASP A 78 2.62 -3.11 -22.07
N MET A 79 3.21 -4.15 -21.49
CA MET A 79 3.80 -5.26 -22.23
C MET A 79 2.77 -5.97 -23.12
N LEU A 80 1.59 -6.29 -22.60
CA LEU A 80 0.51 -6.94 -23.35
C LEU A 80 -0.06 -6.03 -24.44
N PHE A 81 -0.10 -4.72 -24.21
CA PHE A 81 -0.46 -3.74 -25.23
C PHE A 81 0.55 -3.75 -26.39
N ARG A 82 1.85 -3.67 -26.10
CA ARG A 82 2.92 -3.75 -27.12
C ARG A 82 2.86 -5.06 -27.90
N ARG A 83 2.61 -6.19 -27.21
CA ARG A 83 2.39 -7.50 -27.86
C ARG A 83 1.22 -7.45 -28.85
N THR A 84 0.12 -6.82 -28.45
CA THR A 84 -1.06 -6.67 -29.32
C THR A 84 -0.74 -5.83 -30.55
N CYS A 85 0.03 -4.75 -30.42
CA CYS A 85 0.50 -3.97 -31.57
C CYS A 85 1.34 -4.83 -32.53
N LYS A 86 2.26 -5.65 -32.01
CA LYS A 86 3.09 -6.56 -32.81
C LYS A 86 2.28 -7.64 -33.53
N LEU A 87 1.24 -8.16 -32.90
CA LEU A 87 0.29 -9.06 -33.56
C LEU A 87 -0.39 -8.38 -34.76
N VAL A 88 -0.87 -7.16 -34.59
CA VAL A 88 -1.53 -6.40 -35.66
C VAL A 88 -0.56 -6.12 -36.81
N GLU A 89 0.69 -5.77 -36.52
CA GLU A 89 1.75 -5.60 -37.53
C GLU A 89 1.98 -6.89 -38.33
N PHE A 90 2.11 -8.03 -37.64
CA PHE A 90 2.27 -9.34 -38.26
C PHE A 90 1.07 -9.75 -39.14
N GLU A 91 -0.16 -9.54 -38.66
CA GLU A 91 -1.37 -9.81 -39.43
C GLU A 91 -1.46 -8.93 -40.69
N ASN A 92 -1.09 -7.66 -40.57
CA ASN A 92 -1.08 -6.73 -41.70
C ASN A 92 0.00 -7.11 -42.73
N ALA A 93 1.21 -7.49 -42.29
CA ALA A 93 2.26 -7.95 -43.18
C ALA A 93 1.88 -9.26 -43.90
N SER A 94 1.19 -10.17 -43.19
CA SER A 94 0.65 -11.40 -43.78
C SER A 94 -0.38 -11.11 -44.87
N LYS A 95 -1.35 -10.22 -44.61
CA LYS A 95 -2.34 -9.77 -45.61
C LYS A 95 -1.69 -9.05 -46.80
N ALA A 96 -0.61 -8.32 -46.58
CA ALA A 96 0.13 -7.65 -47.64
C ALA A 96 0.85 -8.64 -48.56
N LEU A 97 1.45 -9.70 -47.99
CA LEU A 97 2.08 -10.78 -48.75
C LEU A 97 1.05 -11.55 -49.61
N GLU A 98 -0.14 -11.84 -49.07
CA GLU A 98 -1.22 -12.49 -49.82
C GLU A 98 -1.63 -11.70 -51.08
N LYS A 99 -1.57 -10.36 -51.00
CA LYS A 99 -1.95 -9.44 -52.09
C LYS A 99 -0.77 -9.02 -52.96
N ALA A 100 0.44 -9.51 -52.68
CA ALA A 100 1.65 -9.05 -53.33
C ALA A 100 1.72 -9.52 -54.80
N LYS A 101 2.05 -8.58 -55.70
CA LYS A 101 2.41 -8.92 -57.09
C LYS A 101 3.74 -9.68 -57.10
N PRO A 102 4.01 -10.53 -58.12
CA PRO A 102 5.24 -11.34 -58.18
C PRO A 102 6.53 -10.54 -57.95
N GLN A 103 6.64 -9.32 -58.49
CA GLN A 103 7.83 -8.48 -58.36
C GLN A 103 8.10 -7.95 -56.94
N LYS A 104 7.08 -7.93 -56.07
CA LYS A 104 7.18 -7.46 -54.68
C LYS A 104 7.08 -8.59 -53.65
N LYS A 105 6.94 -9.83 -54.11
CA LYS A 105 6.64 -10.97 -53.25
C LYS A 105 7.76 -11.21 -52.23
N ASP A 106 9.00 -11.25 -52.68
CA ASP A 106 10.18 -11.46 -51.83
C ASP A 106 10.31 -10.36 -50.76
N GLN A 107 10.04 -9.10 -51.12
CA GLN A 107 10.05 -7.97 -50.18
C GLN A 107 8.97 -8.12 -49.11
N CYS A 108 7.73 -8.47 -49.50
CA CYS A 108 6.64 -8.68 -48.55
C CYS A 108 6.88 -9.91 -47.66
N GLU A 109 7.54 -10.95 -48.17
CA GLU A 109 7.87 -12.15 -47.42
C GLU A 109 8.91 -11.85 -46.34
N GLN A 110 9.94 -11.08 -46.66
CA GLN A 110 10.91 -10.59 -45.69
C GLN A 110 10.25 -9.71 -44.61
N ALA A 111 9.39 -8.78 -44.99
CA ALA A 111 8.67 -7.93 -44.05
C ALA A 111 7.73 -8.72 -43.12
N LYS A 112 7.05 -9.75 -43.64
CA LYS A 112 6.21 -10.66 -42.86
C LYS A 112 7.05 -11.46 -41.85
N LYS A 113 8.22 -11.94 -42.27
CA LYS A 113 9.15 -12.66 -41.39
C LYS A 113 9.67 -11.78 -40.25
N GLU A 114 10.08 -10.55 -40.54
CA GLU A 114 10.54 -9.61 -39.51
C GLU A 114 9.43 -9.28 -38.49
N ALA A 115 8.19 -9.11 -38.95
CA ALA A 115 7.05 -8.89 -38.06
C ALA A 115 6.70 -10.13 -37.21
N GLU A 116 6.84 -11.33 -37.79
CA GLU A 116 6.63 -12.62 -37.12
C GLU A 116 7.67 -12.85 -36.02
N ASP A 117 8.94 -12.61 -36.32
CA ASP A 117 10.06 -12.76 -35.38
C ASP A 117 9.85 -11.80 -34.18
N ALA A 118 9.53 -10.54 -34.46
CA ALA A 118 9.26 -9.54 -33.41
C ALA A 118 8.02 -9.87 -32.56
N TYR A 119 6.96 -10.41 -33.16
CA TYR A 119 5.76 -10.86 -32.44
C TYR A 119 6.04 -12.10 -31.57
N THR A 120 6.86 -13.03 -32.06
CA THR A 120 7.23 -14.25 -31.35
C THR A 120 8.08 -13.92 -30.13
N GLU A 121 9.11 -13.08 -30.31
CA GLU A 121 9.99 -12.64 -29.22
C GLU A 121 9.21 -12.01 -28.06
N ILE A 122 8.32 -11.05 -28.35
CA ILE A 122 7.51 -10.41 -27.31
C ILE A 122 6.48 -11.36 -26.69
N THR A 123 5.99 -12.35 -27.45
CA THR A 123 5.06 -13.36 -26.94
C THR A 123 5.74 -14.28 -25.94
N ASP A 124 6.94 -14.75 -26.24
CA ASP A 124 7.72 -15.63 -25.37
C ASP A 124 8.13 -14.92 -24.08
N LEU A 125 8.58 -13.67 -24.21
CA LEU A 125 8.87 -12.81 -23.07
C LEU A 125 7.62 -12.60 -22.20
N ALA A 126 6.49 -12.22 -22.81
CA ALA A 126 5.25 -11.96 -22.08
C ALA A 126 4.73 -13.22 -21.35
N SER A 127 4.81 -14.39 -21.98
CA SER A 127 4.43 -15.67 -21.37
C SER A 127 5.26 -15.98 -20.12
N THR A 128 6.57 -15.79 -20.23
CA THR A 128 7.53 -16.01 -19.14
C THR A 128 7.27 -15.04 -17.98
N GLU A 129 7.16 -13.74 -18.27
CA GLU A 129 6.96 -12.72 -17.25
C GLU A 129 5.61 -12.82 -16.57
N MET A 130 4.53 -13.12 -17.31
CA MET A 130 3.21 -13.32 -16.71
C MET A 130 3.16 -14.53 -15.78
N SER A 131 3.82 -15.62 -16.15
CA SER A 131 3.91 -16.83 -15.32
C SER A 131 4.69 -16.55 -14.04
N ARG A 132 5.84 -15.86 -14.17
CA ARG A 132 6.67 -15.43 -13.04
C ARG A 132 5.91 -14.51 -12.10
N PHE A 133 5.23 -13.50 -12.65
CA PHE A 133 4.46 -12.53 -11.88
C PHE A 133 3.31 -13.19 -11.12
N ASN A 134 2.52 -14.05 -11.77
CA ASN A 134 1.39 -14.72 -11.13
C ASN A 134 1.85 -15.59 -9.95
N ARG A 135 2.95 -16.34 -10.11
CA ARG A 135 3.52 -17.14 -9.03
C ARG A 135 4.02 -16.27 -7.88
N GLN A 136 4.81 -15.25 -8.19
CA GLN A 136 5.42 -14.40 -7.17
C GLN A 136 4.37 -13.61 -6.38
N ARG A 137 3.35 -13.08 -7.06
CA ARG A 137 2.28 -12.30 -6.44
C ARG A 137 1.56 -13.07 -5.34
N VAL A 138 1.22 -14.34 -5.59
CA VAL A 138 0.48 -15.16 -4.60
C VAL A 138 1.31 -15.33 -3.34
N LEU A 139 2.59 -15.68 -3.49
CA LEU A 139 3.50 -15.91 -2.37
C LEU A 139 3.76 -14.61 -1.58
N SER A 140 4.06 -13.51 -2.28
CA SER A 140 4.31 -12.22 -1.64
C SER A 140 3.06 -11.71 -0.91
N LEU A 141 1.88 -11.84 -1.52
CA LEU A 141 0.62 -11.41 -0.90
C LEU A 141 0.31 -12.21 0.37
N GLN A 142 0.48 -13.54 0.32
CA GLN A 142 0.27 -14.39 1.48
C GLN A 142 1.18 -13.99 2.64
N SER A 143 2.49 -13.83 2.36
CA SER A 143 3.46 -13.39 3.37
C SER A 143 3.12 -12.01 3.94
N ALA A 144 2.76 -11.06 3.08
CA ALA A 144 2.40 -9.71 3.50
C ALA A 144 1.13 -9.66 4.37
N MET A 145 0.11 -10.47 4.04
CA MET A 145 -1.10 -10.58 4.85
C MET A 145 -0.82 -11.17 6.25
N VAL A 146 0.05 -12.17 6.33
CA VAL A 146 0.47 -12.75 7.63
C VAL A 146 1.19 -11.69 8.47
N GLN A 147 2.22 -11.04 7.91
CA GLN A 147 2.97 -9.99 8.60
C GLN A 147 2.08 -8.84 9.04
N TYR A 148 1.14 -8.44 8.18
CA TYR A 148 0.14 -7.44 8.51
C TYR A 148 -0.71 -7.88 9.71
N ALA A 149 -1.29 -9.09 9.69
CA ALA A 149 -2.12 -9.59 10.77
C ALA A 149 -1.35 -9.69 12.10
N GLU A 150 -0.12 -10.20 12.08
CA GLU A 150 0.75 -10.30 13.25
C GLU A 150 1.07 -8.92 13.83
N SER A 151 1.41 -7.97 12.96
CA SER A 151 1.64 -6.57 13.35
C SER A 151 0.39 -5.93 13.97
N ARG A 152 -0.79 -6.14 13.37
CA ARG A 152 -2.07 -5.63 13.90
C ARG A 152 -2.37 -6.17 15.29
N ILE A 153 -2.14 -7.46 15.52
CA ILE A 153 -2.33 -8.09 16.83
C ILE A 153 -1.34 -7.51 17.84
N LYS A 154 -0.07 -7.38 17.47
CA LYS A 154 0.97 -6.80 18.33
C LYS A 154 0.63 -5.36 18.72
N ASN A 155 0.32 -4.51 17.75
CA ASN A 155 -0.05 -3.12 17.99
C ASN A 155 -1.28 -3.02 18.91
N GLY A 156 -2.30 -3.85 18.71
CA GLY A 156 -3.47 -3.89 19.58
C GLY A 156 -3.13 -4.25 21.04
N ARG A 157 -2.22 -5.21 21.25
CA ARG A 157 -1.74 -5.59 22.59
C ARG A 157 -0.93 -4.47 23.24
N ASP A 158 -0.04 -3.84 22.49
CA ASP A 158 0.82 -2.75 22.99
C ASP A 158 -0.03 -1.53 23.37
N THR A 159 -0.98 -1.12 22.51
CA THR A 159 -1.93 -0.05 22.81
C THR A 159 -2.79 -0.37 24.02
N TYR A 160 -3.31 -1.59 24.13
CA TYR A 160 -4.09 -2.01 25.30
C TYR A 160 -3.28 -1.90 26.60
N ALA A 161 -2.03 -2.37 26.60
CA ALA A 161 -1.17 -2.32 27.77
C ALA A 161 -0.90 -0.87 28.22
N VAL A 162 -0.64 0.05 27.29
CA VAL A 162 -0.42 1.47 27.60
C VAL A 162 -1.69 2.11 28.15
N LEU A 163 -2.84 1.90 27.50
CA LEU A 163 -4.12 2.46 27.97
C LEU A 163 -4.53 1.92 29.34
N LEU A 164 -4.32 0.63 29.61
CA LEU A 164 -4.58 0.03 30.91
C LEU A 164 -3.72 0.65 32.01
N LYS A 165 -2.43 0.90 31.72
CA LYS A 165 -1.52 1.59 32.65
C LYS A 165 -2.03 3.00 32.98
N LEU A 166 -2.45 3.76 31.99
CA LEU A 166 -2.98 5.12 32.17
C LEU A 166 -4.31 5.14 32.93
N LEU A 167 -5.21 4.21 32.63
CA LEU A 167 -6.46 4.04 33.38
C LEU A 167 -6.20 3.78 34.87
N ASN A 168 -5.17 2.97 35.19
CA ASN A 168 -4.79 2.73 36.57
C ASN A 168 -4.23 3.98 37.26
N TYR A 169 -3.62 4.92 36.54
CA TYR A 169 -3.22 6.21 37.11
C TYR A 169 -4.43 7.10 37.43
N VAL A 170 -5.43 7.12 36.55
CA VAL A 170 -6.70 7.84 36.81
C VAL A 170 -7.40 7.28 38.04
N LYS A 171 -7.55 5.95 38.15
CA LYS A 171 -8.16 5.30 39.32
C LYS A 171 -7.44 5.64 40.63
N LYS A 172 -6.11 5.73 40.60
CA LYS A 172 -5.33 6.12 41.78
C LYS A 172 -5.52 7.60 42.15
N ALA A 173 -5.66 8.47 41.17
CA ALA A 173 -5.88 9.90 41.39
C ALA A 173 -7.27 10.21 41.98
N ASP A 174 -8.26 9.33 41.77
CA ASP A 174 -9.62 9.46 42.32
C ASP A 174 -9.71 9.08 43.82
N HIS A 175 -8.67 8.44 44.35
CA HIS A 175 -8.59 7.97 45.75
C HIS A 175 -7.59 8.76 46.62
N SER A 176 -7.04 9.86 46.11
CA SER A 176 -6.04 10.72 46.76
C SER A 176 -6.46 12.17 46.75
#